data_AF-A0AAJ7IZC5-F1
#
_entry.id   AF-A0AAJ7IZC5-F1
#
_cell.length_a   1.000
_cell.length_b   1.000
_cell.length_c   1.000
_cell.angle_alpha   90.00
_cell.angle_beta   90.00
_cell.angle_gamma   90.00
#
_symmetry.space_group_name_H-M   'P 1'
#
loop_
_entity.id
_entity.type
_entity.pdbx_description
1 polymer ?
#
loop_
_entity_poly.entity_id
_entity_poly.type
_entity_poly.pdbx_seq_one_letter_code
_entity_poly.pdbx_strand_id
1 'polypeptide(L)'
;MVTHVREKAIINSRCHCRRMPVSLTQADENGVDSTERYTMFSFSILLSVATLLASVECQRMTEVVQTADGPVRGRIFETIWHSKPFSAFQGIPYGKPPVGPLRFKDPVKVDSWTEVLNATENFKYCPQYVVANYVGQEDCLYLNVFSPVVNFGNITKDYPKKPVMFWIYGGDFATGAALQDFYAPDFFLEDDVVFVSLNYRLDVLGFLALDLPGVKGNSGLKDQVLALKWVQRNIAAFGGDPNRVTIFGESAGSASVSFHLLSSQAEGLFHQAILESGTAICPWAYNTRNRIKASAFALAASLGFHTTDQQELLNFLQRTNLDDLLWSARAQYIQIFPLVIGTYRPTMSDDYLDDCPIKKIQKGNITRVPLLMGYNRNEARFFGFLTDIPEFTISNLLEKLMNLGSLNLGSLFASELGKLEDLSEAEVLKFMTSF
;
A
#
# COMPACT_ATOMS: atom_id res chain seq x y z
N MET A 1 -17.25 49.48 -20.76
CA MET A 1 -18.16 48.64 -21.57
C MET A 1 -18.03 47.21 -21.02
N VAL A 2 -18.83 46.71 -20.05
CA VAL A 2 -20.30 46.56 -20.02
C VAL A 2 -20.74 45.88 -21.32
N THR A 3 -21.22 44.61 -21.41
CA THR A 3 -22.18 43.89 -20.54
C THR A 3 -22.26 42.38 -20.90
N HIS A 4 -22.44 41.54 -19.87
CA HIS A 4 -23.37 40.39 -19.67
C HIS A 4 -23.84 39.48 -20.83
N VAL A 5 -23.86 38.14 -20.58
CA VAL A 5 -25.08 37.29 -20.44
C VAL A 5 -24.76 35.88 -19.89
N ARG A 6 -25.34 35.61 -18.70
CA ARG A 6 -25.93 34.39 -18.10
C ARG A 6 -25.11 33.12 -17.78
N GLU A 7 -24.87 32.98 -16.47
CA GLU A 7 -24.82 31.74 -15.70
C GLU A 7 -26.16 30.97 -15.72
N LYS A 8 -26.06 29.63 -15.69
CA LYS A 8 -27.11 28.74 -15.16
C LYS A 8 -26.52 27.83 -14.08
N ALA A 9 -27.13 27.96 -12.91
CA ALA A 9 -27.01 27.25 -11.65
C ALA A 9 -26.34 25.85 -11.65
N ILE A 10 -25.33 25.71 -10.78
CA ILE A 10 -25.05 24.45 -10.07
C ILE A 10 -25.23 24.77 -8.58
N ILE A 11 -26.30 24.19 -8.01
CA ILE A 11 -26.55 24.19 -6.57
C ILE A 11 -25.53 23.25 -5.96
N ASN A 12 -24.54 23.80 -5.27
CA ASN A 12 -23.64 23.05 -4.42
C ASN A 12 -23.86 23.52 -2.98
N SER A 13 -24.58 22.70 -2.22
CA SER A 13 -24.86 22.86 -0.80
C SER A 13 -23.57 22.70 0.00
N ARG A 14 -22.80 23.79 0.13
CA ARG A 14 -21.82 23.96 1.21
C ARG A 14 -22.52 24.65 2.38
N CYS A 15 -22.86 23.90 3.43
CA CYS A 15 -23.21 24.48 4.72
C CYS A 15 -21.96 25.14 5.31
N HIS A 16 -21.92 26.47 5.25
CA HIS A 16 -20.98 27.30 6.02
C HIS A 16 -21.42 27.37 7.49
N CYS A 17 -20.59 26.86 8.40
CA CYS A 17 -20.66 27.22 9.81
C CYS A 17 -20.21 28.68 10.01
N ARG A 18 -21.13 29.64 9.92
CA ARG A 18 -20.92 31.00 10.44
C ARG A 18 -21.21 31.00 11.95
N ARG A 19 -20.19 31.26 12.78
CA ARG A 19 -20.39 31.70 14.17
C ARG A 19 -20.98 33.11 14.15
N MET A 20 -22.20 33.28 14.67
CA MET A 20 -22.74 34.58 15.09
C MET A 20 -22.78 34.64 16.63
N PRO A 21 -22.55 35.82 17.22
CA PRO A 21 -22.41 35.97 18.67
C PRO A 21 -23.79 35.91 19.33
N VAL A 22 -23.93 35.08 20.36
CA VAL A 22 -25.13 35.08 21.21
C VAL A 22 -24.95 36.17 22.26
N SER A 23 -25.70 37.27 22.13
CA SER A 23 -25.91 38.22 23.21
C SER A 23 -26.87 37.61 24.23
N LEU A 24 -26.43 37.47 25.48
CA LEU A 24 -27.28 37.13 26.61
C LEU A 24 -28.17 38.34 26.95
N THR A 25 -29.44 38.31 26.57
CA THR A 25 -30.48 39.16 27.16
C THR A 25 -31.26 38.32 28.16
N GLN A 26 -31.17 38.70 29.43
CA GLN A 26 -32.09 38.27 30.48
C GLN A 26 -33.51 38.72 30.12
N ALA A 27 -34.47 37.80 30.19
CA ALA A 27 -35.89 38.15 30.23
C ALA A 27 -36.63 37.14 31.11
N ASP A 28 -37.14 37.71 32.20
CA ASP A 28 -38.09 37.33 33.23
C ASP A 28 -38.93 36.05 33.12
N GLU A 29 -39.05 35.42 34.29
CA GLU A 29 -40.00 34.40 34.68
C GLU A 29 -41.44 34.91 34.55
N ASN A 30 -42.27 34.26 33.72
CA ASN A 30 -43.71 34.22 33.93
C ASN A 30 -44.34 32.98 33.24
N GLY A 31 -44.86 32.07 34.07
CA GLY A 31 -46.11 31.34 33.83
C GLY A 31 -46.26 30.46 32.59
N VAL A 32 -45.38 29.48 32.37
CA VAL A 32 -45.65 28.37 31.44
C VAL A 32 -45.81 27.09 32.28
N ASP A 33 -46.96 26.44 32.14
CA ASP A 33 -47.34 25.22 32.88
C ASP A 33 -46.26 24.14 32.74
N SER A 34 -45.93 23.50 33.86
CA SER A 34 -44.91 22.45 33.95
C SER A 34 -45.14 21.35 32.89
N THR A 35 -46.41 21.05 32.60
CA THR A 35 -46.86 20.07 31.60
C THR A 35 -46.44 20.43 30.17
N GLU A 36 -46.45 21.72 29.81
CA GLU A 36 -46.03 22.21 28.49
C GLU A 36 -44.51 22.17 28.33
N ARG A 37 -43.74 22.39 29.41
CA ARG A 37 -42.28 22.25 29.39
C ARG A 37 -41.86 20.79 29.18
N TYR A 38 -42.52 19.84 29.84
CA TYR A 38 -42.24 18.41 29.64
C TYR A 38 -42.61 17.93 28.24
N THR A 39 -43.71 18.39 27.67
CA THR A 39 -44.10 18.04 26.29
C THR A 39 -43.18 18.65 25.24
N MET A 40 -42.76 19.91 25.40
CA MET A 40 -41.77 20.54 24.50
C MET A 40 -40.37 19.92 24.59
N PHE A 41 -39.90 19.54 25.79
CA PHE A 41 -38.65 18.80 25.96
C PHE A 41 -38.73 17.41 25.33
N SER A 42 -39.85 16.71 25.52
CA SER A 42 -40.07 15.38 24.94
C SER A 42 -40.13 15.43 23.40
N PHE A 43 -40.77 16.46 22.83
CA PHE A 43 -40.79 16.68 21.37
C PHE A 43 -39.41 17.01 20.82
N SER A 44 -38.60 17.79 21.53
CA SER A 44 -37.24 18.15 21.12
C SER A 44 -36.29 16.94 21.18
N ILE A 45 -36.46 16.06 22.18
CA ILE A 45 -35.73 14.78 22.26
C ILE A 45 -36.19 13.83 21.15
N LEU A 46 -37.50 13.70 20.91
CA LEU A 46 -38.03 12.88 19.81
C LEU A 46 -37.58 13.38 18.43
N LEU A 47 -37.57 14.69 18.21
CA LEU A 47 -37.11 15.28 16.95
C LEU A 47 -35.61 15.13 16.77
N SER A 48 -34.81 15.31 17.83
CA SER A 48 -33.36 15.11 17.78
C SER A 48 -32.98 13.64 17.59
N VAL A 49 -33.68 12.71 18.25
CA VAL A 49 -33.55 11.25 18.01
C VAL A 49 -34.03 10.88 16.60
N ALA A 50 -35.13 11.46 16.09
CA ALA A 50 -35.58 11.24 14.72
C ALA A 50 -34.60 11.79 13.68
N THR A 51 -33.96 12.94 13.93
CA THR A 51 -32.87 13.44 13.08
C THR A 51 -31.59 12.61 13.20
N LEU A 52 -31.28 12.07 14.38
CA LEU A 52 -30.15 11.15 14.57
C LEU A 52 -30.38 9.83 13.83
N LEU A 53 -31.62 9.32 13.87
CA LEU A 53 -32.07 8.13 13.15
C LEU A 53 -32.18 8.37 11.64
N ALA A 54 -32.54 9.59 11.21
CA ALA A 54 -32.54 9.99 9.79
C ALA A 54 -31.13 10.29 9.26
N SER A 55 -30.15 10.57 10.13
CA SER A 55 -28.73 10.63 9.78
C SER A 55 -28.00 9.29 9.80
N VAL A 56 -28.74 8.18 10.02
CA VAL A 56 -28.24 6.87 9.60
C VAL A 56 -28.29 6.88 8.08
N GLU A 57 -27.20 7.36 7.49
CA GLU A 57 -26.92 7.19 6.08
C GLU A 57 -27.09 5.71 5.79
N CYS A 58 -28.19 5.34 5.14
CA CYS A 58 -28.52 3.95 4.84
C CYS A 58 -27.47 3.48 3.82
N GLN A 59 -26.36 2.96 4.34
CA GLN A 59 -25.27 2.47 3.51
C GLN A 59 -25.86 1.36 2.63
N ARG A 60 -25.96 1.62 1.33
CA ARG A 60 -26.43 0.61 0.38
C ARG A 60 -25.40 -0.52 0.36
N MET A 61 -25.79 -1.69 0.85
CA MET A 61 -24.96 -2.89 0.84
C MET A 61 -25.13 -3.62 -0.49
N THR A 62 -24.09 -4.33 -0.91
CA THR A 62 -24.20 -5.25 -2.05
C THR A 62 -24.98 -6.51 -1.68
N GLU A 63 -25.41 -7.25 -2.69
CA GLU A 63 -25.68 -8.69 -2.54
C GLU A 63 -24.40 -9.42 -2.08
N VAL A 64 -24.56 -10.63 -1.53
CA VAL A 64 -23.42 -11.47 -1.16
C VAL A 64 -22.80 -12.05 -2.42
N VAL A 65 -21.51 -11.82 -2.60
CA VAL A 65 -20.73 -12.39 -3.71
C VAL A 65 -19.99 -13.62 -3.21
N GLN A 66 -20.16 -14.74 -3.91
CA GLN A 66 -19.47 -15.99 -3.61
C GLN A 66 -18.09 -15.99 -4.27
N THR A 67 -17.04 -16.05 -3.46
CA THR A 67 -15.67 -16.30 -3.95
C THR A 67 -15.31 -17.78 -3.75
N ALA A 68 -14.22 -18.23 -4.35
CA ALA A 68 -13.68 -19.57 -4.13
C ALA A 68 -13.19 -19.81 -2.70
N ASP A 69 -12.92 -18.73 -1.95
CA ASP A 69 -12.39 -18.78 -0.60
C ASP A 69 -13.49 -18.56 0.46
N GLY A 70 -14.60 -17.89 0.10
CA GLY A 70 -15.80 -17.76 0.91
C GLY A 70 -16.69 -16.57 0.50
N PRO A 71 -17.88 -16.41 1.09
CA PRO A 71 -18.79 -15.31 0.77
C PRO A 71 -18.30 -13.96 1.28
N VAL A 72 -18.49 -12.89 0.50
CA VAL A 72 -18.17 -11.51 0.87
C VAL A 72 -19.35 -10.56 0.61
N ARG A 73 -19.46 -9.49 1.40
CA ARG A 73 -20.43 -8.41 1.20
C ARG A 73 -19.74 -7.05 1.28
N GLY A 74 -19.97 -6.21 0.28
CA GLY A 74 -19.41 -4.86 0.17
C GLY A 74 -20.46 -3.76 0.31
N ARG A 75 -20.08 -2.55 -0.11
CA ARG A 75 -20.95 -1.36 -0.16
C ARG A 75 -21.09 -0.86 -1.59
N ILE A 76 -22.19 -0.16 -1.85
CA ILE A 76 -22.43 0.57 -3.10
C ILE A 76 -22.14 2.05 -2.83
N PHE A 77 -21.33 2.63 -3.70
CA PHE A 77 -20.95 4.03 -3.72
C PHE A 77 -21.32 4.64 -5.08
N GLU A 78 -21.12 5.95 -5.23
CA GLU A 78 -21.25 6.66 -6.49
C GLU A 78 -19.94 7.39 -6.78
N THR A 79 -19.52 7.40 -8.04
CA THR A 79 -18.30 8.13 -8.44
C THR A 79 -18.46 9.63 -8.25
N ILE A 80 -17.36 10.33 -7.94
CA ILE A 80 -17.40 11.78 -7.72
C ILE A 80 -17.74 12.62 -8.96
N TRP A 81 -17.53 12.11 -10.17
CA TRP A 81 -17.66 12.92 -11.40
C TRP A 81 -19.06 12.82 -12.01
N HIS A 82 -19.49 11.62 -12.41
CA HIS A 82 -20.80 11.41 -13.04
C HIS A 82 -21.82 10.70 -12.13
N SER A 83 -21.53 10.55 -10.84
CA SER A 83 -22.39 9.84 -9.88
C SER A 83 -22.77 8.44 -10.36
N LYS A 84 -21.85 7.75 -11.03
CA LYS A 84 -22.08 6.38 -11.48
C LYS A 84 -22.02 5.44 -10.29
N PRO A 85 -23.04 4.59 -10.08
CA PRO A 85 -23.03 3.67 -8.96
C PRO A 85 -22.01 2.55 -9.19
N PHE A 86 -21.26 2.20 -8.15
CA PHE A 86 -20.28 1.10 -8.18
C PHE A 86 -20.27 0.35 -6.85
N SER A 87 -19.84 -0.91 -6.88
CA SER A 87 -19.66 -1.73 -5.68
C SER A 87 -18.21 -1.75 -5.24
N ALA A 88 -17.96 -1.60 -3.94
CA ALA A 88 -16.67 -1.68 -3.29
C ALA A 88 -16.66 -2.83 -2.28
N PHE A 89 -15.72 -3.76 -2.47
CA PHE A 89 -15.40 -4.82 -1.52
C PHE A 89 -13.99 -4.60 -1.03
N GLN A 90 -13.84 -4.21 0.23
CA GLN A 90 -12.58 -3.77 0.80
C GLN A 90 -12.12 -4.77 1.87
N GLY A 91 -10.82 -5.02 1.95
CA GLY A 91 -10.27 -5.87 3.01
C GLY A 91 -10.55 -7.37 2.83
N ILE A 92 -10.54 -7.86 1.60
CA ILE A 92 -10.67 -9.31 1.33
C ILE A 92 -9.29 -9.98 1.54
N PRO A 93 -9.15 -10.96 2.43
CA PRO A 93 -7.87 -11.63 2.63
C PRO A 93 -7.55 -12.54 1.43
N TYR A 94 -6.34 -12.41 0.90
CA TYR A 94 -5.85 -13.31 -0.17
C TYR A 94 -4.76 -14.27 0.33
N GLY A 95 -4.15 -13.98 1.49
CA GLY A 95 -3.14 -14.81 2.14
C GLY A 95 -3.40 -14.96 3.63
N LYS A 96 -2.77 -15.97 4.26
CA LYS A 96 -2.75 -16.10 5.72
C LYS A 96 -1.97 -14.95 6.33
N PRO A 97 -2.33 -14.48 7.53
CA PRO A 97 -1.55 -13.49 8.27
C PRO A 97 -0.09 -13.96 8.40
N PRO A 98 0.91 -13.21 7.89
CA PRO A 98 2.32 -13.60 7.91
C PRO A 98 2.97 -13.35 9.27
N VAL A 99 2.33 -13.79 10.36
CA VAL A 99 2.74 -13.57 11.75
C VAL A 99 3.53 -14.75 12.32
N GLY A 100 4.32 -14.49 13.36
CA GLY A 100 5.04 -15.54 14.11
C GLY A 100 5.92 -16.40 13.19
N PRO A 101 5.73 -17.74 13.14
CA PRO A 101 6.54 -18.61 12.27
C PRO A 101 6.41 -18.32 10.76
N LEU A 102 5.38 -17.60 10.32
CA LEU A 102 5.18 -17.18 8.93
C LEU A 102 5.85 -15.83 8.62
N ARG A 103 6.34 -15.10 9.62
CA ARG A 103 7.09 -13.87 9.40
C ARG A 103 8.29 -14.15 8.51
N PHE A 104 8.49 -13.29 7.50
CA PHE A 104 9.46 -13.38 6.40
C PHE A 104 9.25 -14.52 5.40
N LYS A 105 8.41 -15.51 5.71
CA LYS A 105 8.23 -16.68 4.85
C LYS A 105 7.41 -16.37 3.60
N ASP A 106 7.56 -17.20 2.58
CA ASP A 106 6.68 -17.19 1.41
C ASP A 106 5.20 -17.21 1.83
N PRO A 107 4.34 -16.42 1.17
CA PRO A 107 2.95 -16.31 1.57
C PRO A 107 2.18 -17.60 1.31
N VAL A 108 1.25 -17.87 2.20
CA VAL A 108 0.36 -19.03 2.12
C VAL A 108 -1.03 -18.53 1.78
N LYS A 109 -1.72 -19.23 0.87
CA LYS A 109 -3.12 -18.96 0.54
C LYS A 109 -3.97 -18.91 1.82
N VAL A 110 -4.88 -17.94 1.91
CA VAL A 110 -5.88 -17.84 2.99
C VAL A 110 -6.68 -19.13 3.14
N ASP A 111 -7.07 -19.45 4.38
CA ASP A 111 -8.02 -20.53 4.65
C ASP A 111 -9.42 -20.13 4.18
N SER A 112 -10.20 -21.11 3.71
CA SER A 112 -11.59 -20.85 3.31
C SER A 112 -12.49 -20.58 4.52
N TRP A 113 -13.52 -19.77 4.31
CA TRP A 113 -14.51 -19.41 5.33
C TRP A 113 -15.95 -19.64 4.83
N THR A 114 -16.88 -19.86 5.76
CA THR A 114 -18.30 -20.11 5.47
C THR A 114 -19.20 -18.91 5.75
N GLU A 115 -18.84 -18.10 6.75
CA GLU A 115 -19.61 -16.92 7.16
C GLU A 115 -19.40 -15.74 6.23
N VAL A 116 -20.42 -14.91 6.01
CA VAL A 116 -20.28 -13.74 5.14
C VAL A 116 -19.26 -12.76 5.72
N LEU A 117 -18.14 -12.58 5.03
CA LEU A 117 -17.13 -11.58 5.39
C LEU A 117 -17.68 -10.18 5.09
N ASN A 118 -17.66 -9.30 6.09
CA ASN A 118 -17.98 -7.89 5.96
C ASN A 118 -16.81 -7.13 5.32
N ALA A 119 -16.83 -6.99 3.99
CA ALA A 119 -15.78 -6.38 3.18
C ALA A 119 -16.14 -4.92 2.84
N THR A 120 -16.45 -4.10 3.85
CA THR A 120 -17.02 -2.75 3.63
C THR A 120 -16.03 -1.63 3.86
N GLU A 121 -14.90 -1.91 4.50
CA GLU A 121 -13.83 -0.98 4.82
C GLU A 121 -12.50 -1.73 4.85
N ASN A 122 -11.42 -1.02 4.51
CA ASN A 122 -10.06 -1.51 4.69
C ASN A 122 -9.22 -0.40 5.30
N PHE A 123 -8.73 -0.62 6.51
CA PHE A 123 -7.81 0.27 7.21
C PHE A 123 -6.49 -0.44 7.54
N LYS A 124 -6.20 -1.55 6.86
CA LYS A 124 -5.03 -2.38 7.13
C LYS A 124 -3.82 -1.78 6.42
N TYR A 125 -2.87 -1.28 7.19
CA TYR A 125 -1.52 -1.01 6.72
C TYR A 125 -0.63 -2.22 7.02
N CYS A 126 0.27 -2.57 6.10
CA CYS A 126 1.44 -3.37 6.47
C CYS A 126 2.35 -2.55 7.38
N PRO A 127 3.11 -3.18 8.31
CA PRO A 127 3.96 -2.47 9.25
C PRO A 127 4.98 -1.61 8.51
N GLN A 128 5.00 -0.31 8.82
CA GLN A 128 5.86 0.66 8.16
C GLN A 128 5.97 1.94 8.99
N TYR A 129 6.97 2.76 8.64
CA TYR A 129 7.10 4.13 9.15
C TYR A 129 6.68 5.13 8.08
N VAL A 130 5.56 5.82 8.32
CA VAL A 130 5.12 6.97 7.52
C VAL A 130 5.70 8.23 8.13
N VAL A 131 6.68 8.82 7.45
CA VAL A 131 7.51 9.90 8.00
C VAL A 131 8.19 9.44 9.31
N ALA A 132 7.67 9.84 10.46
CA ALA A 132 8.18 9.45 11.78
C ALA A 132 7.22 8.55 12.57
N ASN A 133 6.03 8.25 12.03
CA ASN A 133 4.99 7.52 12.75
C ASN A 133 4.95 6.06 12.29
N TYR A 134 5.07 5.13 13.24
CA TYR A 134 4.82 3.72 13.04
C TYR A 134 3.32 3.48 12.81
N VAL A 135 2.97 2.75 11.75
CA VAL A 135 1.60 2.33 11.45
C VAL A 135 1.56 0.88 10.97
N GLY A 136 0.40 0.25 11.13
CA GLY A 136 0.12 -1.07 10.54
C GLY A 136 0.41 -2.26 11.45
N GLN A 137 0.03 -3.42 10.93
CA GLN A 137 0.12 -4.73 11.60
C GLN A 137 0.53 -5.78 10.56
N GLU A 138 1.22 -6.83 11.00
CA GLU A 138 1.69 -7.89 10.09
C GLU A 138 0.55 -8.60 9.35
N ASP A 139 -0.63 -8.68 9.97
CA ASP A 139 -1.85 -9.11 9.30
C ASP A 139 -2.34 -8.03 8.33
N CYS A 140 -1.73 -8.02 7.15
CA CYS A 140 -1.98 -7.00 6.12
C CYS A 140 -2.19 -7.55 4.70
N LEU A 141 -2.23 -8.87 4.49
CA LEU A 141 -2.38 -9.49 3.15
C LEU A 141 -3.83 -9.47 2.65
N TYR A 142 -4.31 -8.26 2.38
CA TYR A 142 -5.66 -7.96 1.93
C TYR A 142 -5.66 -7.24 0.58
N LEU A 143 -6.73 -7.45 -0.18
CA LEU A 143 -7.01 -6.72 -1.41
C LEU A 143 -8.40 -6.10 -1.38
N ASN A 144 -8.62 -5.15 -2.28
CA ASN A 144 -9.91 -4.52 -2.51
C ASN A 144 -10.32 -4.75 -3.96
N VAL A 145 -11.61 -4.98 -4.19
CA VAL A 145 -12.22 -5.09 -5.51
C VAL A 145 -13.29 -4.03 -5.64
N PHE A 146 -13.20 -3.22 -6.69
CA PHE A 146 -14.19 -2.22 -7.04
C PHE A 146 -14.73 -2.53 -8.43
N SER A 147 -16.06 -2.57 -8.54
CA SER A 147 -16.74 -3.08 -9.73
C SER A 147 -17.89 -2.15 -10.14
N PRO A 148 -18.09 -1.88 -11.45
CA PRO A 148 -19.27 -1.16 -11.94
C PRO A 148 -20.56 -2.00 -11.81
N VAL A 149 -20.44 -3.27 -11.42
CA VAL A 149 -21.61 -4.13 -11.14
C VAL A 149 -22.20 -3.79 -9.78
N VAL A 150 -23.51 -3.52 -9.74
CA VAL A 150 -24.27 -3.26 -8.51
C VAL A 150 -25.38 -4.28 -8.24
N ASN A 151 -25.69 -5.14 -9.22
CA ASN A 151 -26.61 -6.26 -9.09
C ASN A 151 -25.87 -7.54 -9.52
N PHE A 152 -25.46 -8.35 -8.53
CA PHE A 152 -24.61 -9.51 -8.73
C PHE A 152 -25.40 -10.75 -9.13
N GLY A 153 -26.71 -10.80 -8.83
CA GLY A 153 -27.63 -11.81 -9.35
C GLY A 153 -27.70 -11.86 -10.87
N ASN A 154 -27.33 -10.78 -11.56
CA ASN A 154 -27.25 -10.72 -13.02
C ASN A 154 -25.93 -11.28 -13.61
N ILE A 155 -24.94 -11.63 -12.79
CA ILE A 155 -23.71 -12.27 -13.26
C ILE A 155 -24.01 -13.74 -13.57
N THR A 156 -24.41 -13.99 -14.81
CA THR A 156 -24.61 -15.32 -15.36
C THR A 156 -23.37 -15.76 -16.14
N LYS A 157 -23.38 -17.00 -16.66
CA LYS A 157 -22.28 -17.56 -17.46
C LYS A 157 -21.91 -16.68 -18.67
N ASP A 158 -22.91 -16.05 -19.29
CA ASP A 158 -22.77 -15.23 -20.50
C ASP A 158 -22.63 -13.73 -20.20
N TYR A 159 -22.44 -13.36 -18.93
CA TYR A 159 -22.23 -11.97 -18.52
C TYR A 159 -21.03 -11.36 -19.29
N PRO A 160 -21.18 -10.16 -19.90
CA PRO A 160 -20.09 -9.51 -20.62
C PRO A 160 -19.04 -9.00 -19.64
N LYS A 161 -18.08 -9.87 -19.30
CA LYS A 161 -17.02 -9.60 -18.33
C LYS A 161 -16.15 -8.42 -18.76
N LYS A 162 -15.77 -7.61 -17.78
CA LYS A 162 -15.04 -6.34 -17.95
C LYS A 162 -13.53 -6.53 -17.83
N PRO A 163 -12.69 -5.69 -18.48
CA PRO A 163 -11.26 -5.64 -18.20
C PRO A 163 -10.99 -5.47 -16.71
N VAL A 164 -9.89 -6.05 -16.24
CA VAL A 164 -9.46 -5.94 -14.83
C VAL A 164 -8.19 -5.10 -14.78
N MET A 165 -8.21 -4.01 -14.02
CA MET A 165 -7.04 -3.19 -13.72
C MET A 165 -6.53 -3.53 -12.32
N PHE A 166 -5.31 -4.07 -12.25
CA PHE A 166 -4.69 -4.53 -11.01
C PHE A 166 -3.55 -3.60 -10.60
N TRP A 167 -3.82 -2.76 -9.60
CA TRP A 167 -2.93 -1.71 -9.11
C TRP A 167 -1.95 -2.24 -8.06
N ILE A 168 -0.66 -1.99 -8.29
CA ILE A 168 0.44 -2.23 -7.35
C ILE A 168 1.02 -0.87 -6.96
N TYR A 169 0.86 -0.48 -5.69
CA TYR A 169 1.34 0.82 -5.21
C TYR A 169 2.87 0.89 -5.07
N GLY A 170 3.40 2.11 -5.18
CA GLY A 170 4.82 2.47 -5.00
C GLY A 170 5.28 2.58 -3.54
N GLY A 171 6.20 3.50 -3.25
CA GLY A 171 6.69 3.72 -1.87
C GLY A 171 7.99 3.00 -1.52
N ASP A 172 8.89 2.85 -2.51
CA ASP A 172 10.26 2.34 -2.37
C ASP A 172 10.35 0.94 -1.72
N PHE A 173 9.27 0.15 -1.86
CA PHE A 173 9.08 -1.14 -1.20
C PHE A 173 9.09 -1.11 0.33
N ALA A 174 9.15 0.07 0.96
CA ALA A 174 9.23 0.26 2.41
C ALA A 174 7.95 0.89 2.99
N THR A 175 7.18 1.60 2.17
CA THR A 175 5.98 2.34 2.59
C THR A 175 4.87 2.24 1.54
N GLY A 176 3.66 2.68 1.90
CA GLY A 176 2.47 2.68 1.06
C GLY A 176 1.40 1.72 1.55
N ALA A 177 0.18 1.88 1.04
CA ALA A 177 -0.95 1.02 1.33
C ALA A 177 -2.02 1.15 0.24
N ALA A 178 -2.74 0.06 -0.04
CA ALA A 178 -3.88 0.06 -0.96
C ALA A 178 -5.17 0.50 -0.25
N LEU A 179 -5.19 1.73 0.25
CA LEU A 179 -6.40 2.31 0.83
C LEU A 179 -7.13 3.16 -0.20
N GLN A 180 -8.46 3.16 -0.14
CA GLN A 180 -9.29 3.99 -1.01
C GLN A 180 -8.94 5.49 -0.88
N ASP A 181 -8.56 5.95 0.30
CA ASP A 181 -8.17 7.35 0.53
C ASP A 181 -6.92 7.79 -0.25
N PHE A 182 -6.03 6.84 -0.59
CA PHE A 182 -4.86 7.11 -1.44
C PHE A 182 -5.13 6.79 -2.91
N TYR A 183 -5.85 5.71 -3.16
CA TYR A 183 -6.07 5.16 -4.50
C TYR A 183 -7.57 4.96 -4.74
N ALA A 184 -8.29 6.08 -4.77
CA ALA A 184 -9.72 6.10 -5.03
C ALA A 184 -10.01 5.60 -6.45
N PRO A 185 -10.97 4.67 -6.63
CA PRO A 185 -11.22 4.04 -7.92
C PRO A 185 -12.09 4.89 -8.84
N ASP A 186 -12.60 6.03 -8.36
CA ASP A 186 -13.64 6.84 -9.00
C ASP A 186 -13.39 7.11 -10.48
N PHE A 187 -12.19 7.56 -10.84
CA PHE A 187 -11.88 7.88 -12.23
C PHE A 187 -11.79 6.64 -13.13
N PHE A 188 -11.38 5.49 -12.59
CA PHE A 188 -11.38 4.23 -13.35
C PHE A 188 -12.79 3.70 -13.54
N LEU A 189 -13.65 3.84 -12.53
CA LEU A 189 -15.03 3.34 -12.56
C LEU A 189 -15.99 4.27 -13.34
N GLU A 190 -15.48 5.39 -13.87
CA GLU A 190 -16.15 6.09 -14.96
C GLU A 190 -16.12 5.27 -16.26
N ASP A 191 -15.15 4.37 -16.40
CA ASP A 191 -15.08 3.39 -17.47
C ASP A 191 -15.58 2.01 -17.00
N ASP A 192 -15.86 1.16 -17.98
CA ASP A 192 -16.40 -0.18 -17.79
C ASP A 192 -15.31 -1.20 -17.39
N VAL A 193 -14.61 -0.95 -16.27
CA VAL A 193 -13.49 -1.77 -15.78
C VAL A 193 -13.68 -2.21 -14.33
N VAL A 194 -13.12 -3.37 -13.95
CA VAL A 194 -13.00 -3.77 -12.55
C VAL A 194 -11.63 -3.36 -12.03
N PHE A 195 -11.58 -2.57 -10.97
CA PHE A 195 -10.33 -2.11 -10.36
C PHE A 195 -10.01 -2.96 -9.13
N VAL A 196 -8.78 -3.45 -9.04
CA VAL A 196 -8.29 -4.25 -7.92
C VAL A 196 -7.03 -3.58 -7.38
N SER A 197 -6.95 -3.41 -6.07
CA SER A 197 -5.75 -2.95 -5.38
C SER A 197 -5.40 -3.91 -4.25
N LEU A 198 -4.13 -4.02 -3.88
CA LEU A 198 -3.69 -4.92 -2.81
C LEU A 198 -2.65 -4.26 -1.91
N ASN A 199 -2.62 -4.69 -0.66
CA ASN A 199 -1.45 -4.58 0.20
C ASN A 199 -0.43 -5.68 -0.14
N TYR A 200 0.86 -5.45 0.13
CA TYR A 200 1.91 -6.48 0.10
C TYR A 200 2.95 -6.17 1.18
N ARG A 201 3.68 -7.17 1.68
CA ARG A 201 4.68 -6.92 2.74
C ARG A 201 5.78 -5.99 2.25
N LEU A 202 6.16 -5.06 3.13
CA LEU A 202 7.13 -4.00 2.89
C LEU A 202 8.41 -4.24 3.70
N ASP A 203 9.48 -3.51 3.34
CA ASP A 203 10.76 -3.44 4.05
C ASP A 203 11.31 -4.84 4.37
N VAL A 204 12.02 -4.99 5.49
CA VAL A 204 12.58 -6.26 5.94
C VAL A 204 11.53 -7.37 6.04
N LEU A 205 10.27 -7.06 6.34
CA LEU A 205 9.20 -8.07 6.43
C LEU A 205 8.88 -8.70 5.06
N GLY A 206 8.99 -7.93 3.99
CA GLY A 206 8.75 -8.37 2.61
C GLY A 206 10.00 -8.85 1.87
N PHE A 207 11.19 -8.39 2.27
CA PHE A 207 12.39 -8.52 1.43
C PHE A 207 13.61 -9.13 2.12
N LEU A 208 13.51 -9.52 3.40
CA LEU A 208 14.54 -10.32 4.07
C LEU A 208 14.87 -11.60 3.29
N ALA A 209 16.15 -11.85 3.05
CA ALA A 209 16.63 -13.06 2.39
C ALA A 209 17.71 -13.75 3.23
N LEU A 210 17.49 -15.03 3.56
CA LEU A 210 18.43 -15.85 4.33
C LEU A 210 18.83 -17.16 3.63
N ASP A 211 18.34 -17.44 2.41
CA ASP A 211 18.57 -18.73 1.73
C ASP A 211 18.08 -19.97 2.52
N LEU A 212 17.19 -19.77 3.49
CA LEU A 212 16.54 -20.85 4.20
C LEU A 212 15.25 -21.27 3.48
N PRO A 213 14.75 -22.51 3.68
CA PRO A 213 13.46 -22.92 3.16
C PRO A 213 12.35 -21.94 3.53
N GLY A 214 11.66 -21.41 2.52
CA GLY A 214 10.61 -20.41 2.69
C GLY A 214 11.09 -18.99 3.00
N VAL A 215 12.36 -18.74 3.32
CA VAL A 215 12.92 -17.38 3.55
C VAL A 215 14.00 -17.08 2.51
N LYS A 216 13.61 -17.26 1.26
CA LYS A 216 14.45 -16.99 0.09
C LYS A 216 14.30 -15.55 -0.41
N GLY A 217 13.71 -14.65 0.36
CA GLY A 217 13.46 -13.27 -0.05
C GLY A 217 12.35 -13.12 -1.08
N ASN A 218 12.10 -11.85 -1.42
CA ASN A 218 11.05 -11.42 -2.34
C ASN A 218 9.63 -11.82 -1.89
N SER A 219 9.42 -12.03 -0.59
CA SER A 219 8.14 -12.38 0.00
C SER A 219 7.06 -11.36 -0.36
N GLY A 220 7.38 -10.05 -0.40
CA GLY A 220 6.48 -9.00 -0.88
C GLY A 220 6.07 -9.15 -2.36
N LEU A 221 6.98 -9.57 -3.25
CA LEU A 221 6.62 -9.86 -4.65
C LEU A 221 5.82 -11.16 -4.78
N LYS A 222 6.12 -12.16 -3.95
CA LYS A 222 5.33 -13.40 -3.88
C LYS A 222 3.93 -13.12 -3.33
N ASP A 223 3.77 -12.12 -2.46
CA ASP A 223 2.45 -11.67 -2.00
C ASP A 223 1.62 -11.14 -3.18
N GLN A 224 2.24 -10.33 -4.05
CA GLN A 224 1.62 -9.83 -5.27
C GLN A 224 1.22 -10.96 -6.23
N VAL A 225 2.07 -11.99 -6.39
CA VAL A 225 1.73 -13.21 -7.16
C VAL A 225 0.55 -13.95 -6.53
N LEU A 226 0.51 -14.09 -5.20
CA LEU A 226 -0.60 -14.77 -4.53
C LEU A 226 -1.92 -14.03 -4.73
N ALA A 227 -1.90 -12.70 -4.68
CA ALA A 227 -3.05 -11.85 -4.99
C ALA A 227 -3.48 -11.94 -6.46
N LEU A 228 -2.54 -11.97 -7.42
CA LEU A 228 -2.86 -12.22 -8.84
C LEU A 228 -3.50 -13.60 -9.04
N LYS A 229 -3.01 -14.63 -8.35
CA LYS A 229 -3.66 -15.96 -8.33
C LYS A 229 -5.06 -15.89 -7.73
N TRP A 230 -5.29 -15.05 -6.72
CA TRP A 230 -6.64 -14.81 -6.18
C TRP A 230 -7.54 -14.17 -7.23
N VAL A 231 -7.06 -13.15 -7.95
CA VAL A 231 -7.81 -12.49 -9.05
C VAL A 231 -8.21 -13.51 -10.11
N GLN A 232 -7.28 -14.35 -10.56
CA GLN A 232 -7.56 -15.39 -11.56
C GLN A 232 -8.68 -16.35 -11.13
N ARG A 233 -8.77 -16.69 -9.83
CA ARG A 233 -9.82 -17.58 -9.32
C ARG A 233 -11.17 -16.90 -9.10
N ASN A 234 -11.16 -15.61 -8.76
CA ASN A 234 -12.31 -14.96 -8.12
C ASN A 234 -12.92 -13.80 -8.92
N ILE A 235 -12.16 -13.13 -9.79
CA ILE A 235 -12.59 -11.84 -10.35
C ILE A 235 -13.83 -11.93 -11.25
N ALA A 236 -14.09 -13.10 -11.81
CA ALA A 236 -15.30 -13.38 -12.57
C ALA A 236 -16.59 -13.21 -11.74
N ALA A 237 -16.55 -13.51 -10.44
CA ALA A 237 -17.68 -13.31 -9.52
C ALA A 237 -17.99 -11.82 -9.29
N PHE A 238 -17.05 -10.93 -9.60
CA PHE A 238 -17.19 -9.48 -9.50
C PHE A 238 -17.46 -8.82 -10.86
N GLY A 239 -17.68 -9.61 -11.92
CA GLY A 239 -17.93 -9.14 -13.28
C GLY A 239 -16.65 -8.87 -14.10
N GLY A 240 -15.47 -9.20 -13.58
CA GLY A 240 -14.20 -9.03 -14.28
C GLY A 240 -13.82 -10.25 -15.14
N ASP A 241 -13.02 -10.03 -16.17
CA ASP A 241 -12.50 -11.08 -17.05
C ASP A 241 -11.09 -11.50 -16.60
N PRO A 242 -10.90 -12.72 -16.07
CA PRO A 242 -9.57 -13.21 -15.69
C PRO A 242 -8.60 -13.29 -16.89
N ASN A 243 -9.10 -13.33 -18.12
CA ASN A 243 -8.29 -13.35 -19.34
C ASN A 243 -7.96 -11.95 -19.89
N ARG A 244 -8.35 -10.88 -19.19
CA ARG A 244 -8.09 -9.48 -19.58
C ARG A 244 -7.63 -8.63 -18.38
N VAL A 245 -6.64 -9.17 -17.67
CA VAL A 245 -6.00 -8.51 -16.53
C VAL A 245 -4.84 -7.64 -16.99
N THR A 246 -4.90 -6.35 -16.69
CA THR A 246 -3.80 -5.39 -16.84
C THR A 246 -3.17 -5.14 -15.48
N ILE A 247 -1.89 -5.46 -15.32
CA ILE A 247 -1.13 -5.06 -14.12
C ILE A 247 -0.52 -3.68 -14.35
N PHE A 248 -0.58 -2.82 -13.34
CA PHE A 248 0.01 -1.50 -13.42
C PHE A 248 0.43 -0.99 -12.04
N GLY A 249 1.39 -0.08 -12.03
CA GLY A 249 1.95 0.46 -10.81
C GLY A 249 2.88 1.63 -11.09
N GLU A 250 3.14 2.41 -10.05
CA GLU A 250 4.01 3.58 -10.07
C GLU A 250 5.25 3.36 -9.19
N SER A 251 6.41 3.89 -9.60
CA SER A 251 7.68 3.80 -8.87
C SER A 251 8.03 2.35 -8.50
N ALA A 252 8.15 2.01 -7.21
CA ALA A 252 8.36 0.63 -6.74
C ALA A 252 7.27 -0.35 -7.23
N GLY A 253 6.03 0.11 -7.36
CA GLY A 253 4.94 -0.64 -7.97
C GLY A 253 5.17 -0.92 -9.45
N SER A 254 5.70 0.06 -10.18
CA SER A 254 6.12 -0.11 -11.58
C SER A 254 7.31 -1.09 -11.71
N ALA A 255 8.28 -1.00 -10.80
CA ALA A 255 9.36 -1.99 -10.71
C ALA A 255 8.80 -3.39 -10.42
N SER A 256 7.83 -3.53 -9.51
CA SER A 256 7.08 -4.75 -9.27
C SER A 256 6.42 -5.32 -10.53
N VAL A 257 5.73 -4.49 -11.32
CA VAL A 257 5.17 -4.89 -12.63
C VAL A 257 6.27 -5.41 -13.54
N SER A 258 7.40 -4.71 -13.61
CA SER A 258 8.57 -5.13 -14.38
C SER A 258 9.16 -6.46 -13.88
N PHE A 259 9.18 -6.73 -12.58
CA PHE A 259 9.59 -8.02 -12.04
C PHE A 259 8.61 -9.15 -12.38
N HIS A 260 7.31 -8.88 -12.41
CA HIS A 260 6.30 -9.87 -12.84
C HIS A 260 6.42 -10.22 -14.33
N LEU A 261 6.86 -9.28 -15.19
CA LEU A 261 7.23 -9.58 -16.57
C LEU A 261 8.42 -10.54 -16.68
N LEU A 262 9.26 -10.63 -15.64
CA LEU A 262 10.46 -11.46 -15.63
C LEU A 262 10.25 -12.78 -14.86
N SER A 263 9.28 -12.85 -13.95
CA SER A 263 9.04 -14.03 -13.12
C SER A 263 8.17 -15.07 -13.83
N SER A 264 8.65 -16.31 -13.92
CA SER A 264 7.83 -17.45 -14.35
C SER A 264 6.66 -17.72 -13.40
N GLN A 265 6.72 -17.25 -12.15
CA GLN A 265 5.63 -17.43 -11.19
C GLN A 265 4.41 -16.56 -11.48
N ALA A 266 4.58 -15.49 -12.27
CA ALA A 266 3.51 -14.58 -12.67
C ALA A 266 3.00 -14.84 -14.10
N GLU A 267 3.63 -15.75 -14.85
CA GLU A 267 3.27 -16.06 -16.23
C GLU A 267 1.82 -16.57 -16.32
N GLY A 268 1.06 -16.03 -17.28
CA GLY A 268 -0.34 -16.36 -17.48
C GLY A 268 -1.32 -15.75 -16.46
N LEU A 269 -0.85 -14.98 -15.46
CA LEU A 269 -1.73 -14.32 -14.50
C LEU A 269 -2.20 -12.92 -14.95
N PHE A 270 -1.58 -12.36 -15.98
CA PHE A 270 -1.89 -11.06 -16.56
C PHE A 270 -1.64 -11.04 -18.07
N HIS A 271 -2.20 -10.04 -18.74
CA HIS A 271 -2.34 -9.99 -20.20
C HIS A 271 -1.85 -8.69 -20.80
N GLN A 272 -1.68 -7.64 -19.99
CA GLN A 272 -1.18 -6.32 -20.36
C GLN A 272 -0.43 -5.72 -19.16
N ALA A 273 0.52 -4.82 -19.42
CA ALA A 273 1.31 -4.18 -18.37
C ALA A 273 1.47 -2.67 -18.60
N ILE A 274 1.38 -1.87 -17.54
CA ILE A 274 1.66 -0.44 -17.55
C ILE A 274 2.72 -0.11 -16.48
N LEU A 275 3.79 0.56 -16.88
CA LEU A 275 4.93 0.91 -16.02
C LEU A 275 5.06 2.43 -15.91
N GLU A 276 4.69 2.97 -14.76
CA GLU A 276 4.75 4.40 -14.46
C GLU A 276 6.01 4.70 -13.63
N SER A 277 7.03 5.27 -14.25
CA SER A 277 8.22 5.82 -13.56
C SER A 277 9.08 4.81 -12.78
N GLY A 278 9.12 3.53 -13.19
CA GLY A 278 10.02 2.54 -12.58
C GLY A 278 10.16 1.25 -13.37
N THR A 279 11.29 0.55 -13.22
CA THR A 279 11.54 -0.75 -13.88
C THR A 279 12.40 -1.66 -13.00
N ALA A 280 12.44 -2.96 -13.32
CA ALA A 280 13.27 -3.94 -12.64
C ALA A 280 14.79 -3.74 -12.82
N ILE A 281 15.20 -2.79 -13.67
CA ILE A 281 16.61 -2.43 -13.91
C ILE A 281 16.99 -1.08 -13.29
N CYS A 282 16.07 -0.39 -12.61
CA CYS A 282 16.42 0.81 -11.87
C CYS A 282 17.41 0.45 -10.74
N PRO A 283 18.47 1.25 -10.50
CA PRO A 283 19.50 0.93 -9.49
C PRO A 283 18.95 0.77 -8.08
N TRP A 284 17.87 1.47 -7.75
CA TRP A 284 17.17 1.38 -6.46
C TRP A 284 16.24 0.16 -6.36
N ALA A 285 15.89 -0.48 -7.49
CA ALA A 285 14.86 -1.53 -7.51
C ALA A 285 15.39 -2.91 -7.09
N TYR A 286 16.70 -3.15 -7.13
CA TYR A 286 17.25 -4.47 -6.80
C TYR A 286 18.62 -4.41 -6.15
N ASN A 287 19.01 -5.50 -5.51
CA ASN A 287 20.30 -5.64 -4.86
C ASN A 287 20.91 -7.02 -5.09
N THR A 288 22.15 -7.21 -4.70
CA THR A 288 22.77 -8.54 -4.76
C THR A 288 22.28 -9.39 -3.59
N ARG A 289 22.14 -10.70 -3.83
CA ARG A 289 21.77 -11.65 -2.77
C ARG A 289 22.71 -11.57 -1.56
N ASN A 290 24.02 -11.40 -1.82
CA ASN A 290 25.03 -11.28 -0.77
C ASN A 290 24.84 -10.01 0.07
N ARG A 291 24.55 -8.87 -0.55
CA ARG A 291 24.31 -7.61 0.16
C ARG A 291 23.06 -7.67 1.04
N ILE A 292 21.97 -8.27 0.56
CA ILE A 292 20.75 -8.44 1.37
C ILE A 292 21.01 -9.35 2.57
N LYS A 293 21.72 -10.47 2.38
CA LYS A 293 22.10 -11.35 3.49
C LYS A 293 22.98 -10.62 4.50
N ALA A 294 24.02 -9.93 4.05
CA ALA A 294 24.91 -9.17 4.93
C ALA A 294 24.13 -8.12 5.74
N SER A 295 23.18 -7.44 5.09
CA SER A 295 22.31 -6.46 5.74
C SER A 295 21.39 -7.11 6.79
N ALA A 296 20.92 -8.33 6.58
CA ALA A 296 20.16 -9.08 7.59
C ALA A 296 20.99 -9.37 8.86
N PHE A 297 22.27 -9.74 8.70
CA PHE A 297 23.18 -9.93 9.84
C PHE A 297 23.50 -8.60 10.51
N ALA A 298 23.71 -7.52 9.74
CA ALA A 298 23.93 -6.18 10.27
C ALA A 298 22.72 -5.67 11.07
N LEU A 299 21.50 -5.96 10.62
CA LEU A 299 20.25 -5.67 11.33
C LEU A 299 20.18 -6.37 12.67
N ALA A 300 20.49 -7.67 12.72
CA ALA A 300 20.54 -8.36 14.00
C ALA A 300 21.64 -7.81 14.92
N ALA A 301 22.80 -7.48 14.37
CA ALA A 301 23.90 -6.88 15.13
C ALA A 301 23.51 -5.52 15.74
N SER A 302 22.79 -4.66 15.00
CA SER A 302 22.28 -3.40 15.55
C SER A 302 21.23 -3.58 16.65
N LEU A 303 20.55 -4.73 16.65
CA LEU A 303 19.62 -5.16 17.69
C LEU A 303 20.32 -5.92 18.84
N GLY A 304 21.66 -5.94 18.87
CA GLY A 304 22.46 -6.59 19.91
C GLY A 304 22.58 -8.11 19.79
N PHE A 305 22.24 -8.69 18.63
CA PHE A 305 22.32 -10.12 18.38
C PHE A 305 23.38 -10.45 17.32
N HIS A 306 24.39 -11.23 17.72
CA HIS A 306 25.48 -11.65 16.85
C HIS A 306 25.42 -13.17 16.65
N THR A 307 25.32 -13.60 15.40
CA THR A 307 25.44 -15.00 15.02
C THR A 307 26.03 -15.08 13.62
N THR A 308 26.58 -16.24 13.28
CA THR A 308 26.92 -16.63 11.90
C THR A 308 25.93 -17.65 11.35
N ASP A 309 25.06 -18.22 12.19
CA ASP A 309 24.06 -19.21 11.80
C ASP A 309 22.78 -18.53 11.30
N GLN A 310 22.33 -18.95 10.12
CA GLN A 310 21.19 -18.32 9.46
C GLN A 310 19.87 -18.67 10.13
N GLN A 311 19.77 -19.85 10.73
CA GLN A 311 18.56 -20.33 11.40
C GLN A 311 18.39 -19.65 12.76
N GLU A 312 19.48 -19.47 13.51
CA GLU A 312 19.50 -18.63 14.72
C GLU A 312 19.10 -17.19 14.41
N LEU A 313 19.66 -16.61 13.34
CA LEU A 313 19.30 -15.27 12.87
C LEU A 313 17.81 -15.17 12.56
N LEU A 314 17.25 -16.12 11.81
CA LEU A 314 15.81 -16.16 11.51
C LEU A 314 14.98 -16.25 12.80
N ASN A 315 15.34 -17.15 13.71
CA ASN A 315 14.62 -17.35 14.97
C ASN A 315 14.63 -16.08 15.84
N PHE A 316 15.74 -15.34 15.85
CA PHE A 316 15.85 -14.06 16.53
C PHE A 316 14.92 -13.02 15.90
N LEU A 317 15.04 -12.77 14.59
CA LEU A 317 14.25 -11.77 13.87
C LEU A 317 12.73 -12.06 13.90
N GLN A 318 12.34 -13.34 13.93
CA GLN A 318 10.92 -13.73 14.07
C GLN A 318 10.32 -13.37 15.43
N ARG A 319 11.16 -13.20 16.46
CA ARG A 319 10.75 -12.86 17.83
C ARG A 319 10.95 -11.38 18.16
N THR A 320 11.72 -10.65 17.35
CA THR A 320 11.95 -9.21 17.53
C THR A 320 10.63 -8.42 17.46
N ASN A 321 10.49 -7.39 18.29
CA ASN A 321 9.36 -6.47 18.22
C ASN A 321 9.36 -5.77 16.84
N LEU A 322 8.17 -5.52 16.27
CA LEU A 322 8.04 -4.89 14.95
C LEU A 322 8.63 -3.48 14.93
N ASP A 323 8.42 -2.71 15.99
CA ASP A 323 8.88 -1.33 16.06
C ASP A 323 10.41 -1.27 16.05
N ASP A 324 11.06 -2.02 16.95
CA ASP A 324 12.53 -2.13 17.00
C ASP A 324 13.11 -2.64 15.68
N LEU A 325 12.47 -3.65 15.08
CA LEU A 325 12.89 -4.25 13.83
C LEU A 325 12.85 -3.26 12.67
N LEU A 326 11.71 -2.57 12.49
CA LEU A 326 11.54 -1.60 11.40
C LEU A 326 12.36 -0.34 11.64
N TRP A 327 12.44 0.15 12.88
CA TRP A 327 13.27 1.31 13.20
C TRP A 327 14.75 1.03 12.93
N SER A 328 15.24 -0.15 13.32
CA SER A 328 16.62 -0.54 13.06
C SER A 328 16.89 -0.77 11.57
N ALA A 329 15.95 -1.37 10.84
CA ALA A 329 16.04 -1.50 9.39
C ALA A 329 16.06 -0.13 8.71
N ARG A 330 15.22 0.81 9.17
CA ARG A 330 15.16 2.19 8.69
C ARG A 330 16.44 2.98 8.99
N ALA A 331 17.06 2.79 10.14
CA ALA A 331 18.35 3.43 10.45
C ALA A 331 19.47 2.95 9.51
N GLN A 332 19.42 1.69 9.09
CA GLN A 332 20.34 1.13 8.08
C GLN A 332 19.98 1.55 6.65
N TYR A 333 18.73 1.97 6.42
CA TYR A 333 18.23 2.49 5.15
C TYR A 333 19.05 3.68 4.64
N ILE A 334 19.52 4.55 5.54
CA ILE A 334 20.34 5.73 5.20
C ILE A 334 21.73 5.34 4.69
N GLN A 335 22.21 4.12 4.96
CA GLN A 335 23.46 3.59 4.40
C GLN A 335 23.23 2.65 3.21
N ILE A 336 22.00 2.22 2.96
CA ILE A 336 21.67 1.10 2.08
C ILE A 336 20.28 1.34 1.46
N PHE A 337 20.19 2.10 0.37
CA PHE A 337 19.11 1.90 -0.60
C PHE A 337 19.13 0.43 -1.08
N PRO A 338 17.95 -0.20 -1.22
CA PRO A 338 17.36 -0.90 -0.10
C PRO A 338 17.71 -2.40 -0.07
N LEU A 339 17.31 -3.04 1.02
CA LEU A 339 17.23 -4.48 1.28
C LEU A 339 16.36 -5.23 0.25
N VAL A 340 16.28 -4.79 -0.99
CA VAL A 340 15.23 -5.17 -1.94
C VAL A 340 15.81 -5.96 -3.09
N ILE A 341 15.19 -7.12 -3.29
CA ILE A 341 15.33 -8.08 -4.40
C ILE A 341 16.72 -8.68 -4.54
N GLY A 342 16.90 -9.84 -3.91
CA GLY A 342 18.08 -10.67 -4.08
C GLY A 342 17.96 -11.40 -5.41
N THR A 343 18.72 -10.96 -6.41
CA THR A 343 18.53 -11.34 -7.81
C THR A 343 19.01 -12.73 -8.23
N TYR A 344 19.44 -13.62 -7.31
CA TYR A 344 20.11 -14.84 -7.78
C TYR A 344 20.37 -15.96 -6.75
N ARG A 345 20.01 -17.20 -7.12
CA ARG A 345 20.88 -18.40 -7.10
C ARG A 345 20.51 -19.32 -8.29
N PRO A 346 21.48 -19.82 -9.09
CA PRO A 346 21.21 -20.57 -10.33
C PRO A 346 20.85 -22.05 -10.10
N THR A 347 20.67 -22.48 -8.85
CA THR A 347 20.64 -23.92 -8.51
C THR A 347 19.35 -24.41 -7.85
N MET A 348 18.34 -23.55 -7.64
CA MET A 348 17.11 -23.95 -6.93
C MET A 348 15.86 -23.60 -7.76
N SER A 349 14.98 -24.58 -7.97
CA SER A 349 13.88 -24.57 -8.96
C SER A 349 12.65 -23.72 -8.59
N ASP A 350 12.71 -22.94 -7.51
CA ASP A 350 11.56 -22.32 -6.83
C ASP A 350 11.77 -20.84 -6.46
N ASP A 351 12.84 -20.21 -6.96
CA ASP A 351 13.08 -18.78 -6.76
C ASP A 351 12.08 -17.92 -7.57
N TYR A 352 11.71 -16.76 -7.03
CA TYR A 352 10.82 -15.81 -7.71
C TYR A 352 11.49 -15.20 -8.96
N LEU A 353 12.81 -14.96 -8.90
CA LEU A 353 13.65 -14.62 -10.03
C LEU A 353 14.82 -15.60 -10.08
N ASP A 354 14.95 -16.29 -11.20
CA ASP A 354 15.96 -17.33 -11.47
C ASP A 354 17.28 -16.76 -12.04
N ASP A 355 17.28 -15.52 -12.54
CA ASP A 355 18.46 -14.82 -13.05
C ASP A 355 18.29 -13.30 -12.86
N CYS A 356 19.40 -12.56 -12.99
CA CYS A 356 19.40 -11.10 -12.88
C CYS A 356 18.47 -10.47 -13.95
N PRO A 357 17.69 -9.43 -13.61
CA PRO A 357 16.77 -8.77 -14.54
C PRO A 357 17.41 -8.40 -15.89
N ILE A 358 18.61 -7.82 -15.87
CA ILE A 358 19.34 -7.42 -17.09
C ILE A 358 19.60 -8.63 -17.99
N LYS A 359 20.05 -9.76 -17.43
CA LYS A 359 20.33 -10.98 -18.20
C LYS A 359 19.07 -11.61 -18.76
N LYS A 360 17.98 -11.64 -17.99
CA LYS A 360 16.69 -12.16 -18.47
C LYS A 360 16.17 -11.34 -19.64
N ILE A 361 16.28 -10.01 -19.54
CA ILE A 361 15.91 -9.09 -20.63
C ILE A 361 16.77 -9.34 -21.87
N GLN A 362 18.09 -9.40 -21.72
CA GLN A 362 19.02 -9.66 -22.83
C GLN A 362 18.77 -11.01 -23.53
N LYS A 363 18.40 -12.04 -22.77
CA LYS A 363 18.04 -13.37 -23.30
C LYS A 363 16.63 -13.43 -23.89
N GLY A 364 15.83 -12.38 -23.75
CA GLY A 364 14.42 -12.38 -24.14
C GLY A 364 13.53 -13.28 -23.27
N ASN A 365 14.00 -13.66 -22.07
CA ASN A 365 13.24 -14.43 -21.08
C ASN A 365 12.31 -13.48 -20.30
N ILE A 366 11.27 -13.01 -20.99
CA ILE A 366 10.28 -12.04 -20.53
C ILE A 366 8.89 -12.52 -20.99
N THR A 367 7.89 -12.44 -20.12
CA THR A 367 6.48 -12.59 -20.49
C THR A 367 6.09 -11.49 -21.49
N ARG A 368 5.68 -11.90 -22.70
CA ARG A 368 5.36 -10.96 -23.79
C ARG A 368 3.89 -10.58 -23.78
N VAL A 369 3.61 -9.36 -23.34
CA VAL A 369 2.28 -8.73 -23.35
C VAL A 369 2.37 -7.31 -23.91
N PRO A 370 1.25 -6.71 -24.38
CA PRO A 370 1.21 -5.29 -24.67
C PRO A 370 1.67 -4.47 -23.46
N LEU A 371 2.54 -3.51 -23.73
CA LEU A 371 3.28 -2.75 -22.72
C LEU A 371 3.10 -1.25 -22.98
N LEU A 372 2.69 -0.51 -21.95
CA LEU A 372 2.77 0.95 -21.90
C LEU A 372 3.80 1.32 -20.84
N MET A 373 4.75 2.20 -21.15
CA MET A 373 5.68 2.72 -20.16
C MET A 373 5.78 4.24 -20.27
N GLY A 374 5.93 4.92 -19.14
CA GLY A 374 6.05 6.36 -19.08
C GLY A 374 6.92 6.82 -17.93
N TYR A 375 7.35 8.07 -18.00
CA TYR A 375 8.06 8.77 -16.93
C TYR A 375 7.70 10.26 -17.00
N ASN A 376 7.82 10.98 -15.89
CA ASN A 376 7.58 12.41 -15.82
C ASN A 376 8.79 13.20 -16.32
N ARG A 377 8.54 14.39 -16.90
CA ARG A 377 9.61 15.27 -17.40
C ARG A 377 10.69 15.61 -16.37
N ASN A 378 10.32 15.70 -15.08
CA ASN A 378 11.20 16.14 -13.98
C ASN A 378 11.12 15.21 -12.75
N GLU A 379 11.38 13.91 -12.90
CA GLU A 379 11.27 12.91 -11.80
C GLU A 379 12.01 13.31 -10.53
N ALA A 380 13.28 13.71 -10.67
CA ALA A 380 14.16 13.98 -9.54
C ALA A 380 13.71 15.18 -8.69
N ARG A 381 12.84 16.05 -9.20
CA ARG A 381 12.34 17.21 -8.46
C ARG A 381 11.57 16.82 -7.20
N PHE A 382 10.93 15.66 -7.20
CA PHE A 382 10.26 15.12 -6.00
C PHE A 382 11.25 14.92 -4.83
N PHE A 383 12.45 14.42 -5.13
CA PHE A 383 13.45 14.10 -4.11
C PHE A 383 14.22 15.32 -3.60
N GLY A 384 14.33 16.40 -4.39
CA GLY A 384 14.92 17.66 -3.94
C GLY A 384 14.14 18.33 -2.80
N PHE A 385 12.82 18.08 -2.69
CA PHE A 385 12.04 18.55 -1.54
C PHE A 385 12.35 17.76 -0.26
N LEU A 386 12.70 16.47 -0.37
CA LEU A 386 13.01 15.62 0.78
C LEU A 386 14.35 15.99 1.43
N THR A 387 15.30 16.52 0.66
CA THR A 387 16.58 17.01 1.19
C THR A 387 16.45 18.31 1.98
N ASP A 388 15.36 19.08 1.77
CA ASP A 388 15.10 20.35 2.46
C ASP A 388 14.29 20.19 3.76
N ILE A 389 13.85 18.97 4.12
CA ILE A 389 13.09 18.71 5.36
C ILE A 389 14.09 18.55 6.53
N PRO A 390 14.07 19.43 7.56
CA PRO A 390 15.03 19.40 8.68
C PRO A 390 14.95 18.14 9.55
N GLU A 391 13.86 17.38 9.48
CA GLU A 391 13.73 16.10 10.21
C GLU A 391 14.49 14.95 9.54
N PHE A 392 14.88 15.10 8.27
CA PHE A 392 15.78 14.17 7.57
C PHE A 392 17.25 14.58 7.69
N THR A 393 17.54 15.64 8.44
CA THR A 393 18.92 16.04 8.72
C THR A 393 19.56 14.97 9.59
N ILE A 394 20.78 14.57 9.20
CA ILE A 394 21.64 13.59 9.87
C ILE A 394 21.74 13.86 11.39
N SER A 395 21.55 15.10 11.83
CA SER A 395 21.53 15.54 13.23
C SER A 395 20.51 14.81 14.12
N ASN A 396 19.26 14.63 13.69
CA ASN A 396 18.23 13.97 14.53
C ASN A 396 18.46 12.46 14.68
N LEU A 397 19.03 11.84 13.65
CA LEU A 397 19.46 10.44 13.69
C LEU A 397 20.68 10.27 14.61
N LEU A 398 21.65 11.19 14.51
CA LEU A 398 22.84 11.20 15.35
C LEU A 398 22.48 11.40 16.83
N GLU A 399 21.56 12.30 17.16
CA GLU A 399 21.18 12.57 18.54
C GLU A 399 20.55 11.35 19.23
N LYS A 400 19.77 10.55 18.49
CA LYS A 400 19.21 9.28 19.00
C LYS A 400 20.22 8.12 19.01
N LEU A 401 21.09 8.02 18.01
CA LEU A 401 22.17 7.03 17.99
C LEU A 401 23.21 7.28 19.10
N MET A 402 23.46 8.55 19.45
CA MET A 402 24.32 8.90 20.59
C MET A 402 23.67 8.57 21.94
N ASN A 403 22.33 8.59 22.03
CA ASN A 403 21.59 8.21 23.25
C ASN A 403 21.42 6.69 23.42
N LEU A 404 21.49 5.91 22.33
CA LEU A 404 21.58 4.46 22.36
C LEU A 404 23.06 4.07 22.51
N GLY A 405 23.57 4.09 23.74
CA GLY A 405 25.00 3.97 24.08
C GLY A 405 25.70 2.66 23.67
N SER A 406 25.85 2.39 22.38
CA SER A 406 26.65 1.29 21.85
C SER A 406 27.52 1.74 20.66
N LEU A 407 28.83 1.63 20.91
CA LEU A 407 29.95 1.69 19.97
C LEU A 407 30.43 3.07 19.50
N ASN A 408 31.75 3.18 19.52
CA ASN A 408 32.61 4.33 19.27
C ASN A 408 32.60 4.80 17.79
N LEU A 409 31.42 4.86 17.16
CA LEU A 409 31.21 5.28 15.77
C LEU A 409 31.42 6.79 15.58
N GLY A 410 31.23 7.60 16.63
CA GLY A 410 31.40 9.06 16.57
C GLY A 410 32.81 9.50 16.12
N SER A 411 33.83 8.70 16.42
CA SER A 411 35.22 9.01 16.03
C SER A 411 35.54 8.69 14.56
N LEU A 412 34.86 7.70 13.96
CA LEU A 412 35.02 7.37 12.54
C LEU A 412 34.28 8.39 11.67
N PHE A 413 33.06 8.78 12.06
CA PHE A 413 32.22 9.72 11.31
C PHE A 413 32.72 11.17 11.35
N ALA A 414 33.27 11.63 12.48
CA ALA A 414 33.79 13.00 12.57
C ALA A 414 34.96 13.27 11.61
N SER A 415 35.71 12.23 11.22
CA SER A 415 36.87 12.36 10.32
C SER A 415 36.50 12.44 8.83
N GLU A 416 35.32 11.92 8.43
CA GLU A 416 34.82 12.01 7.05
C GLU A 416 33.79 13.14 6.86
N LEU A 417 33.01 13.50 7.88
CA LEU A 417 32.01 14.58 7.80
C LEU A 417 32.63 15.97 7.68
N GLY A 418 33.82 16.20 8.24
CA GLY A 418 34.57 17.45 8.05
C GLY A 418 35.00 17.71 6.60
N LYS A 419 34.74 16.77 5.67
CA LYS A 419 34.96 16.93 4.23
C LYS A 419 33.68 17.11 3.42
N LEU A 420 32.50 16.92 4.03
CA LEU A 420 31.18 17.01 3.37
C LEU A 420 30.55 18.40 3.49
N GLU A 421 30.94 19.19 4.50
CA GLU A 421 30.44 20.57 4.69
C GLU A 421 30.90 21.55 3.59
N ASP A 422 31.93 21.18 2.82
CA ASP A 422 32.52 22.02 1.76
C ASP A 422 32.14 21.61 0.33
N LEU A 423 31.26 20.60 0.16
CA LEU A 423 30.89 20.14 -1.18
C LEU A 423 29.75 20.97 -1.77
N SER A 424 29.96 21.44 -3.00
CA SER A 424 28.93 22.10 -3.80
C SER A 424 27.81 21.13 -4.17
N GLU A 425 26.61 21.67 -4.44
CA GLU A 425 25.41 20.91 -4.85
C GLU A 425 25.68 19.99 -6.06
N ALA A 426 26.60 20.40 -6.96
CA ALA A 426 27.04 19.61 -8.10
C ALA A 426 27.91 18.39 -7.72
N GLU A 427 28.65 18.46 -6.62
CA GLU A 427 29.51 17.36 -6.14
C GLU A 427 28.70 16.31 -5.38
N VAL A 428 27.66 16.74 -4.65
CA VAL A 428 26.67 15.84 -4.05
C VAL A 428 25.91 15.10 -5.15
N LEU A 429 25.48 15.80 -6.20
CA LEU A 429 24.81 15.19 -7.35
C LEU A 429 25.72 14.20 -8.10
N LYS A 430 27.02 14.49 -8.18
CA LYS A 430 28.03 13.61 -8.80
C LYS A 430 28.32 12.37 -7.95
N PHE A 431 28.33 12.50 -6.63
CA PHE A 431 28.43 11.37 -5.71
C PHE A 431 27.22 10.44 -5.84
N MET A 432 26.00 11.00 -5.87
CA MET A 432 24.74 10.27 -6.01
C MET A 432 24.57 9.61 -7.39
N THR A 433 25.20 10.13 -8.43
CA THR A 433 25.15 9.57 -9.80
C THR A 433 26.31 8.62 -10.13
N SER A 434 27.27 8.45 -9.21
CA SER A 434 28.46 7.62 -9.40
C SER A 434 28.34 6.18 -8.88
N PHE A 435 27.15 5.74 -8.49
CA PHE A 435 26.85 4.38 -8.03
C PHE A 435 25.83 3.66 -8.91
#